data_AF-A0A6N7ZZ40-F1
#
_entry.id   AF-A0A6N7ZZ40-F1
#
_cell.length_a   1.000
_cell.length_b   1.000
_cell.length_c   1.000
_cell.angle_alpha   90.00
_cell.angle_beta   90.00
_cell.angle_gamma   90.00
#
_symmetry.space_group_name_H-M   'P 1'
#
loop_
_entity.id
_entity.type
_entity.pdbx_description
1 polymer ?
#
loop_
_entity_poly.entity_id
_entity_poly.type
_entity_poly.pdbx_seq_one_letter_code
_entity_poly.pdbx_strand_id
1 'polypeptide(L)'
;MAGSVKRALNYTNRLRLRLSDVRLRTEPAVGGGVRMLLDNLKLPKHGGDIHGDLWLKSRIVVFAKQPKKDFLFSRAVCTVGEALSNGPDWVFQCDLSEFDDLMGIRFNLRVVAPGGRLLASLDEFRAENDRNLVAELLETMPADLGEESWFLDWSRGNGPVLLIDREIYEAGLFRNSPTFHAFVLPDVFRTIVNRAVVDFEAAIDGEESWTTKWVGFAKTHGGGMDVEAALADEARRTEIDEWIEKAIRQFSRKHSFKSRLIQSSQTDSYAERN
;
A
#
# COMPACT_ATOMS: atom_id res chain seq x y z
N MET A 1 44.74 29.11 -8.31
CA MET A 1 43.70 28.11 -8.62
C MET A 1 43.21 27.52 -7.30
N ALA A 2 42.06 27.96 -6.81
CA ALA A 2 41.46 27.45 -5.57
C ALA A 2 40.45 26.37 -5.93
N GLY A 3 40.72 25.12 -5.53
CA GLY A 3 39.82 23.99 -5.72
C GLY A 3 38.57 24.15 -4.84
N SER A 4 37.41 24.20 -5.48
CA SER A 4 36.11 24.18 -4.82
C SER A 4 35.92 22.86 -4.07
N VAL A 5 36.12 22.88 -2.75
CA VAL A 5 35.74 21.77 -1.86
C VAL A 5 34.22 21.67 -1.86
N LYS A 6 33.68 20.75 -2.67
CA LYS A 6 32.29 20.30 -2.54
C LYS A 6 32.15 19.66 -1.16
N ARG A 7 31.58 20.37 -0.19
CA ARG A 7 31.11 19.78 1.07
C ARG A 7 30.01 18.78 0.71
N ALA A 8 30.38 17.50 0.66
CA ALA A 8 29.41 16.42 0.59
C ALA A 8 28.59 16.46 1.89
N LEU A 9 27.30 16.81 1.77
CA LEU A 9 26.33 16.74 2.85
C LEU A 9 26.26 15.28 3.36
N ASN A 10 26.74 15.05 4.58
CA ASN A 10 26.44 13.90 5.44
C ASN A 10 26.28 12.54 4.73
N TYR A 11 27.35 12.04 4.09
CA TYR A 11 27.46 10.62 3.76
C TYR A 11 27.76 9.84 5.05
N THR A 12 26.75 9.71 5.91
CA THR A 12 26.82 8.79 7.04
C THR A 12 26.70 7.38 6.46
N ASN A 13 27.63 6.47 6.78
CA ASN A 13 27.50 5.01 6.57
C ASN A 13 26.27 4.47 7.34
N ARG A 14 25.08 4.96 7.03
CA ARG A 14 23.81 4.66 7.69
C ARG A 14 23.33 3.33 7.16
N LEU A 15 22.92 2.46 8.06
CA LEU A 15 22.34 1.18 7.71
C LEU A 15 20.90 1.41 7.21
N ARG A 16 20.54 0.72 6.13
CA ARG A 16 19.16 0.66 5.70
C ARG A 16 18.49 -0.50 6.43
N LEU A 17 17.51 -0.19 7.27
CA LEU A 17 16.66 -1.21 7.88
C LEU A 17 15.73 -1.78 6.81
N ARG A 18 15.41 -3.07 6.91
CA ARG A 18 14.42 -3.68 6.03
C ARG A 18 13.04 -3.56 6.63
N LEU A 19 12.03 -3.66 5.76
CA LEU A 19 10.64 -3.66 6.20
C LEU A 19 10.31 -4.87 7.09
N SER A 20 10.96 -6.01 6.83
CA SER A 20 10.90 -7.25 7.63
C SER A 20 11.50 -7.10 9.03
N ASP A 21 12.26 -6.03 9.26
CA ASP A 21 12.96 -5.76 10.51
C ASP A 21 12.12 -4.93 11.48
N VAL A 22 10.94 -4.44 11.05
CA VAL A 22 10.11 -3.51 11.83
C VAL A 22 8.65 -3.94 11.76
N ARG A 23 8.04 -4.22 12.92
CA ARG A 23 6.59 -4.36 13.03
C ARG A 23 6.00 -3.12 13.67
N LEU A 24 5.24 -2.37 12.88
CA LEU A 24 4.52 -1.18 13.33
C LEU A 24 3.05 -1.38 13.00
N ARG A 25 2.16 -1.21 13.98
CA ARG A 25 0.70 -1.32 13.82
C ARG A 25 0.05 -0.02 14.24
N THR A 26 -1.14 0.25 13.74
CA THR A 26 -1.96 1.41 14.15
C THR A 26 -3.37 0.98 14.53
N GLU A 27 -3.92 1.52 15.62
CA GLU A 27 -5.29 1.23 16.07
C GLU A 27 -6.01 2.51 16.51
N PRO A 28 -7.34 2.54 16.63
CA PRO A 28 -8.03 3.69 17.20
C PRO A 28 -7.60 3.95 18.65
N ALA A 29 -7.27 5.20 18.99
CA ALA A 29 -6.92 5.57 20.36
C ALA A 29 -8.18 5.72 21.25
N VAL A 30 -8.02 5.42 22.54
CA VAL A 30 -9.08 5.61 23.55
C VAL A 30 -9.25 7.11 23.78
N GLY A 31 -10.30 7.70 23.19
CA GLY A 31 -10.55 9.15 23.20
C GLY A 31 -10.53 9.81 21.83
N GLY A 32 -10.34 9.03 20.75
CA GLY A 32 -10.29 9.53 19.38
C GLY A 32 -8.85 9.68 18.87
N GLY A 33 -8.70 9.60 17.55
CA GLY A 33 -7.40 9.63 16.87
C GLY A 33 -6.75 8.25 16.72
N VAL A 34 -5.45 8.25 16.43
CA VAL A 34 -4.68 7.04 16.11
C VAL A 34 -3.69 6.69 17.22
N ARG A 35 -3.61 5.42 17.60
CA ARG A 35 -2.54 4.86 18.44
C ARG A 35 -1.59 4.05 17.58
N MET A 36 -0.29 4.30 17.73
CA MET A 36 0.77 3.55 17.09
C MET A 36 1.35 2.53 18.07
N LEU A 37 1.57 1.30 17.62
CA LEU A 37 2.31 0.26 18.32
C LEU A 37 3.55 -0.11 17.51
N LEU A 38 4.73 -0.06 18.12
CA LEU A 38 5.99 -0.50 17.53
C LEU A 38 6.53 -1.67 18.35
N ASP A 39 6.71 -2.82 17.70
CA ASP A 39 7.20 -4.04 18.32
C ASP A 39 8.12 -4.82 17.36
N ASN A 40 8.73 -5.91 17.85
CA ASN A 40 9.56 -6.84 17.07
C ASN A 40 10.61 -6.16 16.16
N LEU A 41 11.32 -5.17 16.72
CA LEU A 41 12.35 -4.42 16.00
C LEU A 41 13.65 -5.23 15.91
N LYS A 42 13.98 -5.73 14.71
CA LYS A 42 15.22 -6.47 14.43
C LYS A 42 16.31 -5.52 13.95
N LEU A 43 17.23 -5.16 14.83
CA LEU A 43 18.32 -4.29 14.46
C LEU A 43 19.51 -5.08 13.86
N PRO A 44 20.18 -4.58 12.80
CA PRO A 44 21.31 -5.28 12.19
C PRO A 44 22.44 -5.55 13.19
N LYS A 45 23.13 -6.68 13.03
CA LYS A 45 24.26 -7.11 13.89
C LYS A 45 25.52 -6.24 13.80
N HIS A 46 25.50 -5.13 13.05
CA HIS A 46 26.68 -4.26 12.88
C HIS A 46 27.13 -3.52 14.16
N GLY A 47 26.46 -3.75 15.30
CA GLY A 47 26.92 -3.38 16.65
C GLY A 47 27.95 -4.35 17.27
N GLY A 48 28.35 -5.42 16.57
CA GLY A 48 29.27 -6.45 17.11
C GLY A 48 30.69 -5.96 17.41
N ASP A 49 31.32 -5.21 16.50
CA ASP A 49 32.78 -5.01 16.61
C ASP A 49 33.27 -3.56 16.61
N ILE A 50 32.43 -2.54 16.36
CA ILE A 50 32.95 -1.15 16.29
C ILE A 50 32.18 -0.13 17.14
N HIS A 51 30.93 -0.37 17.57
CA HIS A 51 30.15 0.67 18.29
C HIS A 51 29.06 0.12 19.23
N GLY A 52 29.29 -0.98 19.95
CA GLY A 52 28.29 -1.60 20.84
C GLY A 52 27.64 -0.60 21.82
N ASP A 53 28.45 0.16 22.56
CA ASP A 53 27.95 1.17 23.51
C ASP A 53 27.21 2.33 22.86
N LEU A 54 27.70 2.83 21.72
CA LEU A 54 27.08 3.95 21.03
C LEU A 54 25.72 3.53 20.44
N TRP A 55 25.65 2.32 19.89
CA TRP A 55 24.44 1.75 19.33
C TRP A 55 23.37 1.58 20.42
N LEU A 56 23.73 0.97 21.56
CA LEU A 56 22.81 0.79 22.69
C LEU A 56 22.30 2.13 23.26
N LYS A 57 23.13 3.18 23.28
CA LYS A 57 22.75 4.54 23.71
C LYS A 57 21.98 5.34 22.65
N SER A 58 21.83 4.81 21.43
CA SER A 58 21.15 5.51 20.34
C SER A 58 19.64 5.49 20.52
N ARG A 59 18.97 6.58 20.13
CA ARG A 59 17.51 6.72 20.22
C ARG A 59 16.84 6.21 18.96
N ILE A 60 15.76 5.45 19.12
CA ILE A 60 14.84 5.13 18.04
C ILE A 60 13.84 6.28 17.95
N VAL A 61 13.72 6.87 16.78
CA VAL A 61 12.82 7.99 16.50
C VAL A 61 11.88 7.57 15.38
N VAL A 62 10.58 7.71 15.62
CA VAL A 62 9.55 7.46 14.63
C VAL A 62 8.95 8.78 14.19
N PHE A 63 8.83 8.93 12.87
CA PHE A 63 8.14 10.02 12.21
C PHE A 63 6.86 9.48 11.61
N ALA A 64 5.77 10.22 11.70
CA ALA A 64 4.53 9.93 11.00
C ALA A 64 4.11 11.15 10.18
N LYS A 65 3.68 10.94 8.95
CA LYS A 65 3.18 11.99 8.07
C LYS A 65 1.93 11.53 7.33
N GLN A 66 0.98 12.43 7.10
CA GLN A 66 -0.17 12.19 6.25
C GLN A 66 -0.13 13.19 5.09
N PRO A 67 0.10 12.76 3.83
CA PRO A 67 0.33 13.66 2.71
C PRO A 67 -0.76 14.72 2.50
N LYS A 68 -2.00 14.40 2.87
CA LYS A 68 -3.15 15.30 2.74
C LYS A 68 -3.19 16.44 3.77
N LYS A 69 -2.46 16.32 4.89
CA LYS A 69 -2.54 17.26 6.02
C LYS A 69 -1.28 18.12 6.20
N ASP A 70 -0.27 17.97 5.32
CA ASP A 70 1.07 18.60 5.44
C ASP A 70 1.66 18.57 6.86
N PHE A 71 1.34 17.50 7.59
CA PHE A 71 1.65 17.35 9.00
C PHE A 71 2.76 16.33 9.20
N LEU A 72 3.75 16.69 10.01
CA LEU A 72 4.85 15.81 10.42
C LEU A 72 4.86 15.66 11.93
N PHE A 73 4.53 14.46 12.39
CA PHE A 73 4.78 14.03 13.75
C PHE A 73 6.18 13.42 13.86
N SER A 74 6.86 13.66 14.98
CA SER A 74 8.13 13.01 15.31
C SER A 74 8.23 12.79 16.81
N ARG A 75 8.53 11.56 17.23
CA ARG A 75 8.77 11.23 18.64
C ARG A 75 9.90 10.23 18.80
N ALA A 76 10.76 10.50 19.78
CA ALA A 76 11.71 9.52 20.27
C ALA A 76 10.97 8.49 21.13
N VAL A 77 11.13 7.22 20.77
CA VAL A 77 10.41 6.09 21.33
C VAL A 77 11.12 5.57 22.57
N CYS A 78 12.36 5.14 22.39
CA CYS A 78 13.23 4.59 23.42
C CYS A 78 14.67 4.63 22.91
N THR A 79 15.60 4.09 23.71
CA THR A 79 16.93 3.72 23.23
C THR A 79 16.94 2.31 22.66
N VAL A 80 17.93 2.02 21.81
CA VAL A 80 18.16 0.67 21.29
C VAL A 80 18.42 -0.32 22.43
N GLY A 81 19.18 0.08 23.45
CA GLY A 81 19.45 -0.75 24.62
C GLY A 81 18.17 -1.17 25.32
N GLU A 82 17.26 -0.22 25.58
CA GLU A 82 15.96 -0.52 26.18
C GLU A 82 15.11 -1.46 25.31
N ALA A 83 15.06 -1.24 24.00
CA ALA A 83 14.32 -2.12 23.09
C ALA A 83 14.86 -3.56 23.12
N LEU A 84 16.19 -3.74 23.12
CA LEU A 84 16.82 -5.06 23.15
C LEU A 84 16.71 -5.75 24.52
N SER A 85 16.82 -5.00 25.62
CA SER A 85 16.73 -5.55 26.99
C SER A 85 15.34 -6.05 27.35
N ASN A 86 14.29 -5.49 26.74
CA ASN A 86 12.91 -5.90 26.98
C ASN A 86 12.49 -7.17 26.21
N GLY A 87 13.37 -7.73 25.38
CA GLY A 87 13.12 -8.99 24.68
C GLY A 87 12.11 -8.89 23.52
N PRO A 88 11.66 -10.04 22.98
CA PRO A 88 10.81 -10.09 21.78
C PRO A 88 9.40 -9.52 22.00
N ASP A 89 8.95 -9.47 23.25
CA ASP A 89 7.62 -8.99 23.64
C ASP A 89 7.59 -7.47 23.94
N TRP A 90 8.68 -6.76 23.65
CA TRP A 90 8.72 -5.32 23.81
C TRP A 90 7.74 -4.64 22.84
N VAL A 91 6.87 -3.80 23.40
CA VAL A 91 5.93 -2.97 22.65
C VAL A 91 6.03 -1.54 23.14
N PHE A 92 6.34 -0.63 22.23
CA PHE A 92 6.13 0.80 22.45
C PHE A 92 4.78 1.22 21.90
N GLN A 93 4.04 2.00 22.68
CA GLN A 93 2.76 2.56 22.28
C GLN A 93 2.75 4.08 22.43
N CYS A 94 2.13 4.76 21.47
CA CYS A 94 1.99 6.21 21.49
C CYS A 94 0.73 6.64 20.75
N ASP A 95 -0.04 7.52 21.37
CA ASP A 95 -1.15 8.19 20.69
C ASP A 95 -0.59 9.29 19.77
N LEU A 96 -1.05 9.26 18.52
CA LEU A 96 -0.83 10.22 17.45
C LEU A 96 -2.10 11.07 17.33
N SER A 97 -2.38 11.87 18.36
CA SER A 97 -3.64 12.61 18.51
C SER A 97 -3.88 13.64 17.41
N GLU A 98 -2.85 13.96 16.60
CA GLU A 98 -2.93 14.86 15.47
C GLU A 98 -3.50 14.19 14.20
N PHE A 99 -3.68 12.87 14.23
CA PHE A 99 -4.26 12.10 13.13
C PHE A 99 -5.64 11.59 13.53
N ASP A 100 -6.67 12.06 12.84
CA ASP A 100 -8.07 11.69 13.07
C ASP A 100 -8.48 10.38 12.39
N ASP A 101 -7.64 9.85 11.50
CA ASP A 101 -7.91 8.64 10.71
C ASP A 101 -6.62 7.82 10.53
N LEU A 102 -6.78 6.50 10.53
CA LEU A 102 -5.74 5.50 10.33
C LEU A 102 -5.21 5.49 8.88
N MET A 103 -6.00 5.96 7.91
CA MET A 103 -5.66 5.79 6.50
C MET A 103 -4.55 6.74 6.01
N GLY A 104 -3.61 6.16 5.25
CA GLY A 104 -2.64 6.93 4.47
C GLY A 104 -1.51 7.55 5.29
N ILE A 105 -1.33 7.15 6.55
CA ILE A 105 -0.20 7.54 7.37
C ILE A 105 1.07 6.83 6.85
N ARG A 106 2.11 7.62 6.59
CA ARG A 106 3.45 7.14 6.23
C ARG A 106 4.40 7.34 7.39
N PHE A 107 5.18 6.32 7.68
CA PHE A 107 6.14 6.30 8.76
C PHE A 107 7.57 6.38 8.24
N ASN A 108 8.45 6.99 9.04
CA ASN A 108 9.89 6.82 8.91
C ASN A 108 10.43 6.42 10.28
N LEU A 109 11.40 5.51 10.32
CA LEU A 109 12.09 5.10 11.54
C LEU A 109 13.56 5.43 11.39
N ARG A 110 14.13 6.04 12.43
CA ARG A 110 15.53 6.45 12.47
C ARG A 110 16.19 5.99 13.77
N VAL A 111 17.42 5.50 13.68
CA VAL A 111 18.28 5.24 14.83
C VAL A 111 19.33 6.34 14.90
N VAL A 112 19.27 7.16 15.95
CA VAL A 112 20.06 8.39 16.08
C VAL A 112 21.01 8.26 17.26
N ALA A 113 22.32 8.34 17.00
CA ALA A 113 23.35 8.31 18.02
C ALA A 113 23.32 9.56 18.91
N PRO A 114 23.87 9.47 20.14
CA PRO A 114 24.32 10.65 20.87
C PRO A 114 25.15 11.57 19.97
N GLY A 115 24.79 12.85 19.92
CA GLY A 115 25.40 13.82 18.99
C GLY A 115 24.69 13.97 17.63
N GLY A 116 23.56 13.28 17.42
CA GLY A 116 22.66 13.53 16.28
C GLY A 116 23.02 12.78 14.99
N ARG A 117 24.05 11.92 15.01
CA ARG A 117 24.44 11.11 13.85
C ARG A 117 23.39 10.04 13.56
N LEU A 118 22.92 9.95 12.32
CA LEU A 118 22.01 8.89 11.87
C LEU A 118 22.79 7.59 11.64
N LEU A 119 22.44 6.54 12.39
CA LEU A 119 23.07 5.22 12.30
C LEU A 119 22.28 4.27 11.42
N ALA A 120 20.95 4.36 11.42
CA ALA A 120 20.09 3.58 10.54
C ALA A 120 18.78 4.29 10.20
N SER A 121 18.18 3.95 9.06
CA SER A 121 16.84 4.41 8.70
C SER A 121 16.01 3.38 7.95
N LEU A 122 14.69 3.48 8.13
CA LEU A 122 13.65 2.93 7.27
C LEU A 122 12.75 4.10 6.87
N ASP A 123 12.70 4.43 5.60
CA ASP A 123 11.96 5.61 5.12
C ASP A 123 10.66 5.18 4.40
N GLU A 124 9.63 6.00 4.54
CA GLU A 124 8.35 5.96 3.81
C GLU A 124 7.56 4.64 3.80
N PHE A 125 7.38 4.01 4.96
CA PHE A 125 6.60 2.76 5.08
C PHE A 125 5.20 2.95 5.69
N ARG A 126 4.30 1.98 5.51
CA ARG A 126 2.97 1.95 6.16
C ARG A 126 2.96 1.02 7.39
N ALA A 127 1.99 1.16 8.28
CA ALA A 127 1.75 0.18 9.35
C ALA A 127 1.43 -1.20 8.75
N GLU A 128 1.83 -2.30 9.40
CA GLU A 128 1.61 -3.69 8.96
C GLU A 128 0.12 -3.99 8.76
N ASN A 129 -0.75 -3.51 9.65
CA ASN A 129 -2.19 -3.69 9.46
C ASN A 129 -2.73 -2.81 8.32
N ASP A 130 -2.17 -1.64 8.03
CA ASP A 130 -2.48 -0.87 6.81
C ASP A 130 -1.91 -1.56 5.55
N ARG A 131 -0.77 -2.26 5.65
CA ARG A 131 -0.22 -3.10 4.56
C ARG A 131 -1.08 -4.33 4.27
N ASN A 132 -1.68 -4.92 5.31
CA ASN A 132 -2.56 -6.10 5.15
C ASN A 132 -3.99 -5.70 4.78
N LEU A 133 -4.45 -4.51 5.19
CA LEU A 133 -5.71 -3.91 4.73
C LEU A 133 -5.61 -3.40 3.28
N VAL A 134 -4.40 -3.08 2.83
CA VAL A 134 -4.10 -2.59 1.47
C VAL A 134 -2.86 -3.33 0.92
N ALA A 135 -2.91 -4.66 0.83
CA ALA A 135 -2.28 -5.26 -0.32
C ALA A 135 -3.08 -4.68 -1.49
N GLU A 136 -2.47 -3.79 -2.28
CA GLU A 136 -3.14 -3.28 -3.47
C GLU A 136 -3.54 -4.50 -4.27
N LEU A 137 -4.85 -4.80 -4.30
CA LEU A 137 -5.39 -5.97 -4.98
C LEU A 137 -4.93 -6.01 -6.44
N LEU A 138 -4.63 -4.81 -6.97
CA LEU A 138 -4.03 -4.56 -8.27
C LEU A 138 -2.82 -3.64 -8.13
N GLU A 139 -1.63 -4.16 -8.39
CA GLU A 139 -0.43 -3.32 -8.57
C GLU A 139 -0.62 -2.46 -9.82
N THR A 140 -0.28 -1.17 -9.74
CA THR A 140 -0.38 -0.23 -10.87
C THR A 140 0.95 0.45 -11.16
N MET A 141 1.45 0.36 -12.40
CA MET A 141 2.76 0.88 -12.80
C MET A 141 2.66 1.73 -14.08
N PRO A 142 3.51 2.76 -14.24
CA PRO A 142 3.66 3.44 -15.53
C PRO A 142 4.42 2.55 -16.53
N ALA A 143 4.01 2.57 -17.79
CA ALA A 143 4.69 1.91 -18.91
C ALA A 143 4.63 2.79 -20.17
N ASP A 144 5.49 2.51 -21.15
CA ASP A 144 5.38 3.11 -22.48
C ASP A 144 4.46 2.20 -23.31
N LEU A 145 3.24 2.66 -23.57
CA LEU A 145 2.17 1.88 -24.21
C LEU A 145 1.80 2.42 -25.59
N GLY A 146 2.51 3.44 -26.09
CA GLY A 146 2.14 4.13 -27.33
C GLY A 146 0.74 4.73 -27.24
N GLU A 147 -0.17 4.28 -28.12
CA GLU A 147 -1.55 4.78 -28.16
C GLU A 147 -2.51 4.06 -27.18
N GLU A 148 -2.05 2.98 -26.53
CA GLU A 148 -2.86 2.29 -25.53
C GLU A 148 -2.81 3.01 -24.18
N SER A 149 -3.96 3.37 -23.63
CA SER A 149 -4.02 4.08 -22.34
C SER A 149 -3.73 3.21 -21.12
N TRP A 150 -3.96 1.91 -21.22
CA TRP A 150 -3.71 0.93 -20.16
C TRP A 150 -3.63 -0.49 -20.72
N PHE A 151 -2.95 -1.38 -19.99
CA PHE A 151 -2.81 -2.80 -20.32
C PHE A 151 -2.70 -3.64 -19.04
N LEU A 152 -3.16 -4.90 -19.07
CA LEU A 152 -2.96 -5.84 -17.97
C LEU A 152 -1.82 -6.81 -18.30
N ASP A 153 -0.70 -6.67 -17.59
CA ASP A 153 0.46 -7.57 -17.71
C ASP A 153 0.33 -8.76 -16.74
N TRP A 154 0.37 -9.96 -17.31
CA TRP A 154 0.25 -11.24 -16.59
C TRP A 154 1.59 -11.96 -16.43
N SER A 155 2.68 -11.44 -17.01
CA SER A 155 3.97 -12.13 -17.13
C SER A 155 4.70 -12.36 -15.80
N ARG A 156 4.31 -11.65 -14.73
CA ARG A 156 5.09 -11.58 -13.47
C ARG A 156 4.82 -12.72 -12.49
N GLY A 157 3.96 -13.68 -12.83
CA GLY A 157 3.70 -14.89 -12.05
C GLY A 157 2.93 -14.69 -10.73
N ASN A 158 2.90 -13.47 -10.18
CA ASN A 158 2.26 -13.14 -8.91
C ASN A 158 0.87 -12.50 -9.05
N GLY A 159 0.30 -12.52 -10.26
CA GLY A 159 -0.98 -11.88 -10.60
C GLY A 159 -0.83 -10.71 -11.57
N PRO A 160 -1.95 -10.08 -11.94
CA PRO A 160 -1.95 -8.99 -12.91
C PRO A 160 -1.32 -7.71 -12.35
N VAL A 161 -0.61 -7.01 -13.23
CA VAL A 161 -0.20 -5.61 -13.01
C VAL A 161 -0.93 -4.74 -14.02
N LEU A 162 -1.60 -3.69 -13.53
CA LEU A 162 -2.19 -2.67 -14.38
C LEU A 162 -1.10 -1.70 -14.84
N LEU A 163 -0.68 -1.83 -16.09
CA LEU A 163 0.16 -0.86 -16.74
C LEU A 163 -0.72 0.30 -17.22
N ILE A 164 -0.32 1.51 -16.91
CA ILE A 164 -0.93 2.74 -17.41
C ILE A 164 0.12 3.44 -18.26
N ASP A 165 -0.30 4.03 -19.37
CA ASP A 165 0.60 4.86 -20.17
C ASP A 165 1.29 5.92 -19.28
N ARG A 166 2.58 6.15 -19.53
CA ARG A 166 3.41 7.00 -18.68
C ARG A 166 2.89 8.43 -18.62
N GLU A 167 2.45 9.00 -19.74
CA GLU A 167 1.96 10.37 -19.78
C GLU A 167 0.66 10.50 -18.98
N ILE A 168 -0.25 9.54 -19.12
CA ILE A 168 -1.50 9.46 -18.33
C ILE A 168 -1.20 9.29 -16.83
N TYR A 169 -0.20 8.45 -16.50
CA TYR A 169 0.20 8.18 -15.13
C TYR A 169 0.80 9.43 -14.46
N GLU A 170 1.74 10.09 -15.11
CA GLU A 170 2.44 11.28 -14.61
C GLU A 170 1.50 12.49 -14.51
N ALA A 171 0.57 12.65 -15.44
CA ALA A 171 -0.50 13.65 -15.36
C ALA A 171 -1.51 13.36 -14.22
N GLY A 172 -1.44 12.19 -13.58
CA GLY A 172 -2.33 11.79 -12.49
C GLY A 172 -3.78 11.55 -12.94
N LEU A 173 -4.01 11.43 -14.25
CA LEU A 173 -5.35 11.32 -14.83
C LEU A 173 -6.03 10.02 -14.39
N PHE A 174 -5.31 8.90 -14.31
CA PHE A 174 -5.92 7.63 -13.90
C PHE A 174 -6.48 7.63 -12.47
N ARG A 175 -5.92 8.42 -11.55
CA ARG A 175 -6.35 8.46 -10.14
C ARG A 175 -7.56 9.35 -9.90
N ASN A 176 -7.72 10.37 -10.73
CA ASN A 176 -8.70 11.44 -10.48
C ASN A 176 -9.77 11.51 -11.56
N SER A 177 -9.53 10.94 -12.74
CA SER A 177 -10.46 10.97 -13.88
C SER A 177 -11.71 10.14 -13.60
N PRO A 178 -12.90 10.78 -13.53
CA PRO A 178 -14.16 10.05 -13.46
C PRO A 178 -14.37 9.15 -14.67
N THR A 179 -13.84 9.54 -15.84
CA THR A 179 -13.86 8.73 -17.07
C THR A 179 -13.07 7.43 -16.89
N PHE A 180 -11.84 7.53 -16.37
CA PHE A 180 -11.04 6.33 -16.09
C PHE A 180 -11.74 5.40 -15.10
N HIS A 181 -12.28 5.95 -14.01
CA HIS A 181 -13.02 5.17 -13.02
C HIS A 181 -14.29 4.53 -13.56
N ALA A 182 -14.99 5.17 -14.49
CA ALA A 182 -16.27 4.67 -15.00
C ALA A 182 -16.13 3.63 -16.11
N PHE A 183 -15.08 3.70 -16.92
CA PHE A 183 -14.90 2.82 -18.06
C PHE A 183 -13.77 1.81 -17.86
N VAL A 184 -12.64 2.23 -17.29
CA VAL A 184 -11.46 1.35 -17.18
C VAL A 184 -11.56 0.44 -15.97
N LEU A 185 -11.83 0.96 -14.77
CA LEU A 185 -11.83 0.13 -13.56
C LEU A 185 -12.84 -1.04 -13.58
N PRO A 186 -14.11 -0.85 -14.03
CA PRO A 186 -15.04 -1.96 -14.14
C PRO A 186 -14.59 -3.03 -15.14
N ASP A 187 -13.93 -2.61 -16.22
CA ASP A 187 -13.44 -3.51 -17.26
C ASP A 187 -12.19 -4.28 -16.84
N VAL A 188 -11.26 -3.59 -16.18
CA VAL A 188 -10.11 -4.21 -15.50
C VAL A 188 -10.60 -5.25 -14.49
N PHE A 189 -11.58 -4.90 -13.65
CA PHE A 189 -12.12 -5.84 -12.68
C PHE A 189 -12.77 -7.05 -13.37
N ARG A 190 -13.56 -6.84 -14.42
CA ARG A 190 -14.16 -7.91 -15.24
C ARG A 190 -13.10 -8.85 -15.78
N THR A 191 -12.11 -8.29 -16.47
CA THR A 191 -11.04 -9.04 -17.12
C THR A 191 -10.26 -9.87 -16.12
N ILE A 192 -9.95 -9.30 -14.95
CA ILE A 192 -9.21 -10.02 -13.92
C ILE A 192 -10.04 -11.15 -13.31
N VAL A 193 -11.32 -10.93 -12.99
CA VAL A 193 -12.14 -11.99 -12.40
C VAL A 193 -12.39 -13.11 -13.40
N ASN A 194 -12.66 -12.79 -14.67
CA ASN A 194 -12.79 -13.81 -15.72
C ASN A 194 -11.54 -14.68 -15.80
N ARG A 195 -10.36 -14.05 -15.88
CA ARG A 195 -9.09 -14.79 -15.92
C ARG A 195 -8.85 -15.57 -14.63
N ALA A 196 -9.13 -14.96 -13.48
CA ALA A 196 -8.98 -15.60 -12.18
C ALA A 196 -9.81 -16.87 -12.10
N VAL A 197 -11.07 -16.86 -12.56
CA VAL A 197 -11.95 -18.03 -12.55
C VAL A 197 -11.45 -19.13 -13.48
N VAL A 198 -10.97 -18.78 -14.67
CA VAL A 198 -10.38 -19.77 -15.61
C VAL A 198 -9.12 -20.39 -15.03
N ASP A 199 -8.22 -19.58 -14.47
CA ASP A 199 -6.97 -20.06 -13.87
C ASP A 199 -7.20 -20.72 -12.50
N PHE A 200 -8.34 -20.48 -11.84
CA PHE A 200 -8.76 -21.14 -10.61
C PHE A 200 -9.03 -22.63 -10.82
N GLU A 201 -9.53 -23.01 -12.00
CA GLU A 201 -9.71 -24.43 -12.40
C GLU A 201 -8.37 -25.20 -12.43
N ALA A 202 -7.25 -24.52 -12.65
CA ALA A 202 -5.93 -25.11 -12.76
C ALA A 202 -5.13 -25.15 -11.43
N ALA A 203 -5.59 -24.45 -10.39
CA ALA A 203 -4.85 -24.27 -9.14
C ALA A 203 -5.33 -25.27 -8.06
N ILE A 204 -4.75 -26.48 -8.04
CA ILE A 204 -5.14 -27.58 -7.15
C ILE A 204 -4.46 -27.54 -5.77
N ASP A 205 -3.43 -26.73 -5.54
CA ASP A 205 -2.64 -26.78 -4.29
C ASP A 205 -2.71 -25.50 -3.47
N GLY A 206 -3.69 -25.45 -2.55
CA GLY A 206 -3.67 -24.91 -1.17
C GLY A 206 -2.98 -23.59 -0.76
N GLU A 207 -2.21 -22.90 -1.61
CA GLU A 207 -1.62 -21.59 -1.33
C GLU A 207 -2.56 -20.44 -1.75
N GLU A 208 -2.54 -19.35 -0.98
CA GLU A 208 -3.33 -18.15 -1.26
C GLU A 208 -2.83 -17.44 -2.53
N SER A 209 -3.30 -17.92 -3.69
CA SER A 209 -3.00 -17.38 -5.00
C SER A 209 -3.70 -16.03 -5.26
N TRP A 210 -3.23 -15.30 -6.27
CA TRP A 210 -3.91 -14.09 -6.74
C TRP A 210 -5.34 -14.40 -7.22
N THR A 211 -5.59 -15.60 -7.78
CA THR A 211 -6.91 -16.01 -8.25
C THR A 211 -7.90 -16.09 -7.07
N THR A 212 -7.50 -16.71 -5.97
CA THR A 212 -8.31 -16.80 -4.74
C THR A 212 -8.63 -15.42 -4.17
N LYS A 213 -7.68 -14.47 -4.21
CA LYS A 213 -7.89 -13.09 -3.75
C LYS A 213 -8.92 -12.35 -4.60
N TRP A 214 -8.83 -12.46 -5.92
CA TRP A 214 -9.76 -11.79 -6.84
C TRP A 214 -11.15 -12.42 -6.84
N VAL A 215 -11.25 -13.76 -6.76
CA VAL A 215 -12.52 -14.47 -6.58
C VAL A 215 -13.15 -14.09 -5.23
N GLY A 216 -12.37 -14.06 -4.15
CA GLY A 216 -12.81 -13.60 -2.83
C GLY A 216 -13.34 -12.17 -2.87
N PHE A 217 -12.61 -11.26 -3.52
CA PHE A 217 -13.05 -9.87 -3.70
C PHE A 217 -14.34 -9.77 -4.52
N ALA A 218 -14.49 -10.56 -5.58
CA ALA A 218 -15.72 -10.63 -6.35
C ALA A 218 -16.90 -11.14 -5.52
N LYS A 219 -16.69 -12.15 -4.64
CA LYS A 219 -17.73 -12.65 -3.72
C LYS A 219 -18.26 -11.57 -2.78
N THR A 220 -17.40 -10.62 -2.35
CA THR A 220 -17.85 -9.48 -1.53
C THR A 220 -18.82 -8.53 -2.24
N HIS A 221 -18.91 -8.58 -3.57
CA HIS A 221 -19.79 -7.73 -4.39
C HIS A 221 -20.92 -8.52 -5.08
N GLY A 222 -20.63 -9.71 -5.62
CA GLY A 222 -21.59 -10.57 -6.34
C GLY A 222 -22.41 -11.49 -5.44
N GLY A 223 -21.97 -11.69 -4.19
CA GLY A 223 -22.51 -12.68 -3.25
C GLY A 223 -21.65 -13.95 -3.17
N GLY A 224 -21.98 -14.83 -2.22
CA GLY A 224 -21.22 -16.04 -1.90
C GLY A 224 -21.43 -17.20 -2.89
N MET A 225 -21.20 -16.97 -4.18
CA MET A 225 -21.21 -18.05 -5.18
C MET A 225 -20.16 -19.11 -4.82
N ASP A 226 -20.54 -20.37 -4.96
CA ASP A 226 -19.61 -21.50 -4.95
C ASP A 226 -19.05 -21.70 -6.37
N VAL A 227 -17.91 -21.06 -6.63
CA VAL A 227 -17.26 -21.06 -7.95
C VAL A 227 -16.72 -22.45 -8.30
N GLU A 228 -16.24 -23.21 -7.30
CA GLU A 228 -15.75 -24.58 -7.51
C GLU A 228 -16.87 -25.50 -7.99
N ALA A 229 -18.01 -25.45 -7.29
CA ALA A 229 -19.17 -26.25 -7.68
C ALA A 229 -19.78 -25.81 -9.03
N ALA A 230 -19.63 -24.53 -9.41
CA ALA A 230 -20.10 -24.02 -10.69
C ALA A 230 -19.15 -24.41 -11.85
N LEU A 231 -17.83 -24.41 -11.63
CA LEU A 231 -16.85 -24.82 -12.64
C LEU A 231 -16.88 -26.32 -12.93
N ALA A 232 -17.26 -27.14 -11.95
CA ALA A 232 -17.39 -28.59 -12.12
C ALA A 232 -18.54 -29.01 -13.06
N ASP A 233 -19.45 -28.09 -13.41
CA ASP A 233 -20.61 -28.34 -14.26
C ASP A 233 -20.66 -27.33 -15.42
N GLU A 234 -20.36 -27.78 -16.63
CA GLU A 234 -20.37 -26.98 -17.86
C GLU A 234 -21.70 -26.25 -18.07
N ALA A 235 -22.83 -26.84 -17.66
CA ALA A 235 -24.15 -26.22 -17.80
C ALA A 235 -24.30 -24.96 -16.92
N ARG A 236 -23.46 -24.81 -15.90
CA ARG A 236 -23.48 -23.71 -14.93
C ARG A 236 -22.48 -22.61 -15.24
N ARG A 237 -21.71 -22.69 -16.34
CA ARG A 237 -20.82 -21.59 -16.77
C ARG A 237 -21.57 -20.27 -16.96
N THR A 238 -22.80 -20.32 -17.47
CA THR A 238 -23.64 -19.12 -17.61
C THR A 238 -23.93 -18.45 -16.26
N GLU A 239 -24.04 -19.23 -15.17
CA GLU A 239 -24.23 -18.67 -13.82
C GLU A 239 -23.00 -17.86 -13.37
N ILE A 240 -21.80 -18.33 -13.71
CA ILE A 240 -20.54 -17.64 -13.42
C ILE A 240 -20.51 -16.29 -14.12
N ASP A 241 -20.80 -16.24 -15.42
CA ASP A 241 -20.82 -15.00 -16.19
C ASP A 241 -21.82 -13.98 -15.60
N GLU A 242 -23.02 -14.45 -15.25
CA GLU A 242 -24.04 -13.62 -14.60
C GLU A 242 -23.60 -13.11 -13.22
N TRP A 243 -22.90 -13.94 -12.45
CA TRP A 243 -22.35 -13.57 -11.15
C TRP A 243 -21.22 -12.54 -11.27
N ILE A 244 -20.33 -12.69 -12.26
CA ILE A 244 -19.26 -11.73 -12.55
C ILE A 244 -19.89 -10.37 -12.91
N GLU A 245 -20.86 -10.36 -13.82
CA GLU A 245 -21.57 -9.12 -14.19
C GLU A 245 -22.34 -8.50 -13.02
N LYS A 246 -22.88 -9.33 -12.12
CA LYS A 246 -23.51 -8.84 -10.89
C LYS A 246 -22.47 -8.21 -9.96
N ALA A 247 -21.31 -8.83 -9.76
CA ALA A 247 -20.23 -8.30 -8.94
C ALA A 247 -19.73 -6.94 -9.46
N ILE A 248 -19.52 -6.82 -10.78
CA ILE A 248 -19.08 -5.58 -11.43
C ILE A 248 -20.14 -4.47 -11.29
N ARG A 249 -21.42 -4.81 -11.46
CA ARG A 249 -22.53 -3.86 -11.26
C ARG A 249 -22.57 -3.33 -9.83
N GLN A 250 -22.41 -4.21 -8.83
CA GLN A 250 -22.39 -3.79 -7.42
C GLN A 250 -21.14 -2.99 -7.06
N PHE A 251 -19.97 -3.38 -7.57
CA PHE A 251 -18.73 -2.61 -7.44
C PHE A 251 -18.89 -1.19 -8.00
N SER A 252 -19.37 -1.09 -9.25
CA SER A 252 -19.58 0.20 -9.93
C SER A 252 -20.60 1.08 -9.20
N ARG A 253 -21.66 0.47 -8.65
CA ARG A 253 -22.68 1.17 -7.85
C ARG A 253 -22.11 1.66 -6.52
N LYS A 254 -21.38 0.81 -5.79
CA LYS A 254 -20.75 1.13 -4.51
C LYS A 254 -19.81 2.34 -4.62
N HIS A 255 -19.08 2.44 -5.73
CA HIS A 255 -18.16 3.55 -6.00
C HIS A 255 -18.79 4.72 -6.79
N SER A 256 -20.09 4.65 -7.09
CA SER A 256 -20.85 5.71 -7.76
C SER A 256 -20.23 6.21 -9.08
N PHE A 257 -19.59 5.33 -9.85
CA PHE A 257 -18.79 5.74 -11.01
C PHE A 257 -19.60 6.53 -12.04
N LYS A 258 -20.79 6.05 -12.41
CA LYS A 258 -21.69 6.73 -13.35
C LYS A 258 -22.06 8.13 -12.87
N SER A 259 -22.44 8.28 -11.60
CA SER A 259 -22.85 9.56 -11.04
C SER A 259 -21.69 10.56 -11.03
N ARG A 260 -20.49 10.10 -10.67
CA ARG A 260 -19.27 10.93 -10.69
C ARG A 260 -18.90 11.39 -12.10
N LEU A 261 -19.04 10.52 -13.10
CA LEU A 261 -18.81 10.87 -14.50
C LEU A 261 -19.77 11.96 -14.99
N ILE A 262 -21.08 11.79 -14.74
CA ILE A 262 -22.09 12.78 -15.14
C ILE A 262 -21.82 14.13 -14.47
N GLN A 263 -21.46 14.12 -13.18
CA GLN A 263 -21.18 15.35 -12.44
C GLN A 263 -19.96 16.11 -12.98
N SER A 264 -18.88 15.40 -13.36
CA SER A 264 -17.72 16.06 -13.98
C SER A 264 -18.08 16.71 -15.31
N SER A 265 -18.79 16.00 -16.19
CA SER A 265 -19.14 16.53 -17.51
C SER A 265 -20.07 17.75 -17.45
N GLN A 266 -20.95 17.82 -16.44
CA GLN A 266 -21.78 19.01 -16.22
C GLN A 266 -20.94 20.20 -15.76
N THR A 267 -19.99 19.97 -14.85
CA THR A 267 -19.12 21.02 -14.30
C THR A 267 -18.26 21.66 -15.40
N ASP A 268 -17.70 20.85 -16.30
CA ASP A 268 -16.87 21.32 -17.40
C ASP A 268 -17.70 22.16 -18.41
N SER A 269 -18.94 21.74 -18.70
CA SER A 269 -19.84 22.47 -19.60
C SER A 269 -20.26 23.86 -19.08
N TYR A 270 -20.29 24.06 -17.75
CA TYR A 270 -20.57 25.38 -17.16
C TYR A 270 -19.33 26.28 -17.10
N ALA A 271 -18.12 25.70 -17.03
CA ALA A 271 -16.86 26.45 -17.03
C ALA A 271 -16.55 27.04 -18.42
N GLU A 272 -16.91 26.35 -19.51
CA GLU A 272 -16.69 26.83 -20.88
C GLU A 272 -17.68 27.92 -21.35
N ARG A 273 -18.76 28.15 -20.58
CA ARG A 273 -19.82 29.13 -20.92
C ARG A 273 -19.69 30.46 -20.20
N ASN A 274 -18.68 30.64 -19.34
CA ASN A 274 -18.37 31.88 -18.63
C ASN A 274 -16.96 32.34 -18.96
#